data_AF-A0AAN8FQ51-F1
#
_entry.id   AF-A0AAN8FQ51-F1
#
_cell.length_a   1.000
_cell.length_b   1.000
_cell.length_c   1.000
_cell.angle_alpha   90.00
_cell.angle_beta   90.00
_cell.angle_gamma   90.00
#
_symmetry.space_group_name_H-M   'P 1'
#
loop_
_entity.id
_entity.type
_entity.pdbx_description
1 polymer ?
#
loop_
_entity_poly.entity_id
_entity_poly.type
_entity_poly.pdbx_seq_one_letter_code
_entity_poly.pdbx_strand_id
1 'polypeptide(L)' 'MPKILGEAVAIISIADKVKNEAALAVWALTKMGMRVVLLTGDNAKTAGSTARQVGIADVFSEVLPNQKQKKIQQLQ' A
#
# COMPACT_ATOMS: atom_id res chain seq x y z
N MET A 1 -8.04 -19.03 34.49
CA MET A 1 -8.00 -18.69 33.04
C MET A 1 -7.55 -19.93 32.28
N PRO A 2 -8.21 -20.34 31.19
CA PRO A 2 -7.85 -21.56 30.47
C PRO A 2 -6.47 -21.38 29.81
N LYS A 3 -5.63 -22.42 29.91
CA LYS A 3 -4.24 -22.43 29.47
C LYS A 3 -4.19 -23.01 28.05
N ILE A 4 -3.64 -22.25 27.09
CA ILE A 4 -3.54 -22.68 25.69
C ILE A 4 -2.21 -23.42 25.49
N LEU A 5 -2.29 -24.70 25.15
CA LEU A 5 -1.17 -25.64 25.11
C LEU A 5 -0.47 -25.61 23.75
N GLY A 6 0.50 -24.69 23.54
CA GLY A 6 1.54 -24.77 22.50
C GLY A 6 1.12 -24.77 21.02
N GLU A 7 -0.16 -24.96 20.71
CA GLU A 7 -0.72 -25.01 19.38
C GLU A 7 -1.30 -23.66 18.99
N ALA A 8 -1.16 -23.30 17.70
CA ALA A 8 -1.75 -22.08 17.17
C ALA A 8 -3.29 -22.19 17.19
N VAL A 9 -3.95 -21.39 18.02
CA VAL A 9 -5.41 -21.44 18.21
C VAL A 9 -6.19 -20.37 17.46
N ALA A 10 -5.52 -19.36 16.90
CA ALA A 10 -6.15 -18.26 16.17
C ALA A 10 -5.15 -17.53 15.28
N ILE A 11 -5.67 -16.86 14.24
CA ILE A 11 -4.96 -15.88 13.42
C ILE A 11 -5.76 -14.57 13.47
N ILE A 12 -5.08 -13.47 13.77
CA ILE A 12 -5.65 -12.12 13.71
C ILE A 12 -4.96 -11.37 12.59
N SER A 13 -5.73 -10.84 11.64
CA SER A 13 -5.24 -10.00 10.56
C SER A 13 -5.87 -8.61 10.65
N ILE A 14 -5.06 -7.58 10.50
CA ILE A 14 -5.48 -6.18 10.45
C ILE A 14 -5.01 -5.64 9.10
N ALA A 15 -5.94 -5.04 8.36
CA ALA A 15 -5.66 -4.44 7.06
C ALA A 15 -6.41 -3.11 6.94
N ASP A 16 -5.72 -2.11 6.41
CA ASP A 16 -6.34 -0.85 6.03
C ASP A 16 -7.14 -1.05 4.74
N LYS A 17 -8.43 -0.70 4.77
CA LYS A 17 -9.25 -0.73 3.57
C LYS A 17 -8.90 0.48 2.69
N VAL A 18 -8.69 0.20 1.41
CA VAL A 18 -8.65 1.22 0.38
C VAL A 18 -10.00 1.96 0.36
N LYS A 19 -9.96 3.30 0.32
CA LYS A 19 -11.17 4.11 0.20
C LYS A 19 -11.87 3.83 -1.13
N ASN A 20 -13.20 3.79 -1.12
CA ASN A 20 -13.99 3.47 -2.31
C ASN A 20 -13.72 4.43 -3.48
N GLU A 21 -13.45 5.69 -3.17
CA GLU A 21 -13.22 6.77 -4.14
C GLU A 21 -11.78 6.79 -4.69
N ALA A 22 -10.87 6.00 -4.13
CA ALA A 22 -9.45 6.06 -4.46
C ALA A 22 -9.19 5.74 -5.95
N ALA A 23 -9.88 4.75 -6.51
CA ALA A 23 -9.75 4.41 -7.93
C ALA A 23 -10.19 5.57 -8.84
N LEU A 24 -11.28 6.26 -8.50
CA LEU A 24 -11.75 7.42 -9.24
C LEU A 24 -10.75 8.59 -9.16
N ALA A 25 -10.19 8.82 -7.97
CA ALA A 25 -9.17 9.86 -7.78
C ALA A 25 -7.92 9.59 -8.60
N VAL A 26 -7.40 8.36 -8.58
CA VAL A 26 -6.24 7.95 -9.41
C VAL A 26 -6.55 8.15 -10.88
N TRP A 27 -7.71 7.67 -11.35
CA TRP A 27 -8.12 7.83 -12.75
C TRP A 27 -8.19 9.29 -13.16
N ALA A 28 -8.81 10.16 -12.35
CA ALA A 28 -8.94 11.58 -12.65
C ALA A 28 -7.58 12.27 -12.76
N LEU A 29 -6.67 12.03 -11.80
CA LEU A 29 -5.32 12.58 -11.81
C LEU A 29 -4.54 12.10 -13.04
N THR A 30 -4.61 10.81 -13.38
CA THR A 30 -3.98 10.28 -14.59
C THR A 30 -4.55 10.89 -15.86
N LYS A 31 -5.88 11.12 -15.94
CA LYS A 31 -6.52 11.81 -17.08
C LYS A 31 -6.11 13.27 -17.23
N MET A 32 -5.73 13.92 -16.13
CA MET A 32 -5.13 15.26 -16.15
C MET A 32 -3.65 15.26 -16.58
N GLY A 33 -3.09 14.10 -16.94
CA GLY A 33 -1.68 13.96 -17.34
C GLY A 33 -0.71 13.84 -16.17
N MET A 34 -1.19 13.63 -14.94
CA MET A 34 -0.31 13.44 -13.78
C MET A 34 0.18 12.00 -13.68
N ARG A 35 1.46 11.84 -13.37
CA ARG A 35 2.03 10.56 -12.97
C ARG A 35 1.62 10.25 -11.52
N VAL A 36 0.91 9.15 -11.31
CA VAL A 36 0.48 8.70 -9.98
C VAL A 36 1.35 7.50 -9.56
N VAL A 37 1.90 7.58 -8.34
CA VAL A 37 2.82 6.58 -7.78
C VAL A 37 2.33 6.15 -6.40
N LEU A 38 2.35 4.85 -6.11
CA LEU A 38 2.13 4.31 -4.76
C LEU A 38 3.47 4.18 -4.03
N LEU A 39 3.63 4.88 -2.92
CA LEU A 39 4.80 4.79 -2.04
C LEU A 39 4.36 4.28 -0.66
N THR A 40 4.73 3.05 -0.31
CA THR A 40 4.33 2.41 0.96
C THR A 40 5.49 1.69 1.66
N GLY A 41 5.36 1.52 2.98
CA GLY A 41 6.23 0.67 3.79
C GLY A 41 5.79 -0.80 3.80
N ASP A 42 4.63 -1.12 3.23
CA ASP A 42 4.15 -2.50 3.12
C ASP A 42 5.06 -3.34 2.22
N ASN A 43 4.99 -4.66 2.39
CA ASN A 43 5.64 -5.60 1.49
C ASN A 43 5.08 -5.52 0.05
N ALA A 44 5.85 -6.06 -0.90
CA ALA A 44 5.51 -6.03 -2.32
C ALA A 44 4.15 -6.66 -2.67
N LYS A 45 3.75 -7.72 -1.94
CA LYS A 45 2.47 -8.42 -2.20
C LYS A 45 1.29 -7.52 -1.85
N THR A 46 1.28 -6.93 -0.66
CA THR A 46 0.20 -6.03 -0.21
C THR A 46 0.17 -4.77 -1.07
N ALA A 47 1.33 -4.15 -1.30
CA ALA A 47 1.44 -2.94 -2.13
C ALA A 47 0.91 -3.19 -3.55
N GLY A 48 1.29 -4.30 -4.17
CA GLY A 48 0.82 -4.68 -5.51
C GLY A 48 -0.68 -4.95 -5.57
N SER A 49 -1.26 -5.53 -4.52
CA SER A 49 -2.72 -5.73 -4.44
C SER A 49 -3.46 -4.39 -4.36
N THR A 50 -3.02 -3.50 -3.49
CA THR A 50 -3.59 -2.15 -3.33
C THR A 50 -3.47 -1.36 -4.63
N ALA A 51 -2.30 -1.37 -5.27
CA ALA A 51 -2.07 -0.64 -6.51
C ALA A 51 -2.99 -1.10 -7.65
N ARG A 52 -3.17 -2.42 -7.81
CA ARG A 52 -4.10 -2.98 -8.80
C ARG A 52 -5.54 -2.59 -8.53
N GLN A 53 -5.96 -2.55 -7.27
CA GLN A 53 -7.32 -2.16 -6.89
C GLN A 53 -7.66 -0.72 -7.30
N VAL A 54 -6.67 0.19 -7.30
CA VAL A 54 -6.88 1.61 -7.63
C VAL A 54 -6.34 2.03 -9.01
N GLY A 55 -5.69 1.13 -9.75
CA GLY A 55 -5.16 1.42 -11.09
C GLY A 55 -3.84 2.18 -11.10
N ILE A 56 -2.99 2.03 -10.07
CA ILE A 56 -1.65 2.63 -10.05
C ILE A 56 -0.63 1.66 -10.67
N ALA A 57 0.12 2.12 -11.67
CA ALA A 57 1.15 1.33 -12.35
C ALA A 57 2.52 1.37 -11.63
N ASP A 58 2.90 2.54 -11.12
CA ASP A 58 4.21 2.75 -10.48
C ASP A 58 4.10 2.51 -8.97
N VAL A 59 4.79 1.49 -8.47
CA VAL A 59 4.74 1.09 -7.05
C VAL A 59 6.14 0.99 -6.46
N PHE A 60 6.31 1.62 -5.29
CA PHE A 60 7.48 1.50 -4.44
C PHE A 60 7.04 1.00 -3.06
N SER A 61 7.33 -0.27 -2.79
CA SER A 61 7.05 -0.96 -1.52
C SER A 61 8.28 -1.00 -0.61
N GLU A 62 8.08 -1.40 0.64
CA GLU A 62 9.15 -1.59 1.65
C GLU A 62 9.98 -0.32 1.93
N VAL A 63 9.39 0.87 1.68
CA VAL A 63 10.07 2.14 1.90
C VAL A 63 9.94 2.56 3.36
N LEU A 64 11.08 2.58 4.05
CA LEU A 64 11.14 2.98 5.46
C LEU A 64 10.84 4.48 5.63
N PRO A 65 10.33 4.93 6.79
CA PRO A 65 9.98 6.33 7.03
C PRO A 65 11.14 7.31 6.72
N ASN A 66 12.36 6.96 7.11
CA ASN A 66 13.56 7.76 6.85
C ASN A 66 14.02 7.75 5.37
N GLN A 67 13.50 6.84 4.54
CA GLN A 67 13.82 6.73 3.12
C GLN A 67 12.80 7.45 2.23
N LYS A 68 11.60 7.74 2.72
CA LYS A 68 10.53 8.37 1.93
C LYS A 68 10.97 9.69 1.30
N GLN A 69 11.65 10.55 2.07
CA GLN A 69 12.13 11.84 1.56
C GLN A 69 13.12 11.66 0.40
N LYS A 70 14.09 10.75 0.54
CA LYS A 70 15.04 10.43 -0.54
C LYS A 70 14.31 9.88 -1.77
N LYS A 71 13.30 9.02 -1.57
CA LYS A 71 12.53 8.46 -2.67
C LYS A 71 11.74 9.51 -3.43
N ILE A 72 11.16 10.48 -2.73
CA ILE A 72 10.47 11.62 -3.33
C ILE A 72 11.46 12.46 -4.16
N GLN A 73 12.66 12.73 -3.65
CA GLN A 73 13.69 13.46 -4.41
C GLN A 73 14.12 12.74 -5.69
N GLN A 74 14.15 11.40 -5.70
CA GLN A 74 14.47 10.61 -6.90
C GLN A 74 13.37 10.64 -7.98
N LEU A 75 12.17 11.10 -7.63
CA LEU A 75 11.02 11.15 -8.54
C LEU A 75 10.75 12.55 -9.13
N GLN A 76 11.49 13.57 -8.67
CA GLN A 76 11.45 14.95 -9.17
C GLN A 76 12.52 15.15 -10.24
#